data_AF-A0A956EKM2-F1
#
_entry.id   AF-A0A956EKM2-F1
#
_cell.length_a   1.000
_cell.length_b   1.000
_cell.length_c   1.000
_cell.angle_alpha   90.00
_cell.angle_beta   90.00
_cell.angle_gamma   90.00
#
_symmetry.space_group_name_H-M   'P 1'
#
loop_
_entity.id
_entity.type
_entity.pdbx_description
1 polymer ?
#
loop_
_entity_poly.entity_id
_entity_poly.type
_entity_poly.pdbx_seq_one_letter_code
_entity_poly.pdbx_strand_id
1 'polypeptide(L)'
;FVMHLQKAVDPFDLFVRAIGLGPQVHIVRYDPTAPLHARYMVDFFFCDGDEWSVLQDTCLTINSFFGWEFNSCEALRKEGVLYPIDFANACPDFQVTSLHYHFPEMVKNMVRWSIYCAATGRKMQPTLDWEPFFKIAKKDLPYRERLREYAKIAHQRMETDRFVEFCHKHLSHLNEVTWDFFGTDLARSIVRAKVAALFPAHEVDKFTEHFWGLIQFWRKTEADRLAAMRGTQGAAGTAEVADLAPGATVAAGEAS
;
A
#
# COMPACT_ATOMS: atom_id res chain seq x y z
N PHE A 1 -34.20 12.87 -0.08
CA PHE A 1 -33.13 12.06 -0.68
C PHE A 1 -32.34 12.94 -1.64
N VAL A 2 -31.02 12.93 -1.57
CA VAL A 2 -30.16 13.54 -2.59
C VAL A 2 -29.76 12.42 -3.56
N MET A 3 -30.00 12.62 -4.85
CA MET A 3 -29.58 11.69 -5.89
C MET A 3 -28.43 12.33 -6.67
N HIS A 4 -27.28 11.66 -6.73
CA HIS A 4 -26.14 12.08 -7.54
C HIS A 4 -26.12 11.23 -8.82
N LEU A 5 -26.35 11.87 -9.97
CA LEU A 5 -26.21 11.22 -11.28
C LEU A 5 -24.77 11.45 -11.79
N GLN A 6 -24.12 10.37 -12.21
CA GLN A 6 -22.76 10.40 -12.77
C GLN A 6 -22.77 9.82 -14.19
N LYS A 7 -21.83 10.29 -15.03
CA LYS A 7 -21.59 9.69 -16.35
C LYS A 7 -20.98 8.30 -16.16
N ALA A 8 -21.53 7.30 -16.84
CA ALA A 8 -20.97 5.95 -16.83
C ALA A 8 -19.57 5.91 -17.49
N VAL A 9 -18.64 5.22 -16.84
CA VAL A 9 -17.33 4.88 -17.39
C VAL A 9 -17.44 3.46 -17.96
N ASP A 10 -18.14 3.34 -19.09
CA ASP A 10 -18.39 2.08 -19.79
C ASP A 10 -18.11 2.25 -21.30
N PRO A 11 -17.46 1.28 -21.97
CA PRO A 11 -16.69 0.20 -21.36
C PRO A 11 -15.47 0.75 -20.61
N PHE A 12 -15.03 0.03 -19.57
CA PHE A 12 -13.75 0.24 -18.88
C PHE A 12 -12.84 -0.98 -19.07
N ASP A 13 -11.53 -0.81 -18.94
CA ASP A 13 -10.55 -1.87 -19.16
C ASP A 13 -9.82 -2.31 -17.88
N LEU A 14 -9.90 -1.52 -16.81
CA LEU A 14 -9.37 -1.88 -15.49
C LEU A 14 -10.23 -1.27 -14.38
N PHE A 15 -10.45 -2.02 -13.31
CA PHE A 15 -11.03 -1.53 -12.06
C PHE A 15 -10.02 -1.78 -10.94
N VAL A 16 -9.67 -0.73 -10.22
CA VAL A 16 -8.76 -0.76 -9.07
C VAL A 16 -9.42 -0.24 -7.80
N ARG A 17 -8.97 -0.78 -6.67
CA ARG A 17 -9.21 -0.23 -5.33
C ARG A 17 -7.86 0.09 -4.68
N ALA A 18 -7.67 1.35 -4.31
CA ALA A 18 -6.53 1.87 -3.56
C ALA A 18 -6.91 2.00 -2.08
N ILE A 19 -6.25 1.24 -1.22
CA ILE A 19 -6.49 1.21 0.23
C ILE A 19 -5.39 2.05 0.89
N GLY A 20 -5.77 3.22 1.42
CA GLY A 20 -4.87 4.13 2.10
C GLY A 20 -4.90 3.95 3.61
N LEU A 21 -3.74 3.82 4.24
CA LEU A 21 -3.58 3.71 5.69
C LEU A 21 -2.34 4.49 6.18
N GLY A 22 -2.58 5.61 6.85
CA GLY A 22 -1.57 6.64 7.02
C GLY A 22 -1.02 7.04 5.65
N PRO A 23 0.31 7.19 5.48
CA PRO A 23 0.93 7.51 4.20
C PRO A 23 1.08 6.31 3.25
N GLN A 24 0.65 5.12 3.66
CA GLN A 24 0.81 3.88 2.87
C GLN A 24 -0.42 3.70 1.97
N VAL A 25 -0.22 3.36 0.70
CA VAL A 25 -1.32 3.03 -0.22
C VAL A 25 -1.07 1.67 -0.85
N HIS A 26 -2.06 0.79 -0.76
CA HIS A 26 -2.04 -0.53 -1.38
C HIS A 26 -3.10 -0.63 -2.47
N ILE A 27 -2.65 -0.82 -3.70
CA ILE A 27 -3.51 -0.80 -4.89
C ILE A 27 -3.76 -2.24 -5.33
N VAL A 28 -5.03 -2.58 -5.49
CA VAL A 28 -5.49 -3.93 -5.84
C VAL A 28 -6.38 -3.85 -7.06
N ARG A 29 -6.14 -4.74 -8.04
CA ARG A 29 -7.08 -4.96 -9.13
C ARG A 29 -8.36 -5.62 -8.59
N TYR A 30 -9.49 -5.06 -8.97
CA TYR A 30 -10.80 -5.52 -8.57
C TYR A 30 -11.59 -6.05 -9.77
N ASP A 31 -12.21 -7.21 -9.63
CA ASP A 31 -13.12 -7.78 -10.64
C ASP A 31 -14.54 -7.85 -10.06
N PRO A 32 -15.46 -6.95 -10.47
CA PRO A 32 -16.83 -6.96 -9.96
C PRO A 32 -17.65 -8.15 -10.45
N THR A 33 -17.21 -8.82 -11.52
CA THR A 33 -17.90 -9.98 -12.11
C THR A 33 -17.54 -11.30 -11.43
N ALA A 34 -16.42 -11.33 -10.71
CA ALA A 34 -15.98 -12.49 -9.96
C ALA A 34 -16.87 -12.75 -8.71
N PRO A 35 -16.92 -14.00 -8.21
CA PRO A 35 -17.48 -14.32 -6.91
C PRO A 35 -16.84 -13.47 -5.81
N LEU A 36 -17.58 -13.14 -4.74
CA LEU A 36 -17.13 -12.23 -3.67
C LEU A 36 -15.72 -12.56 -3.13
N HIS A 37 -15.44 -13.83 -2.89
CA HIS A 37 -14.15 -14.33 -2.39
C HIS A 37 -13.00 -14.26 -3.41
N ALA A 38 -13.25 -13.82 -4.64
CA ALA A 38 -12.29 -13.76 -5.74
C ALA A 38 -12.19 -12.37 -6.39
N ARG A 39 -12.95 -11.37 -5.92
CA ARG A 39 -12.97 -10.03 -6.54
C ARG A 39 -11.68 -9.26 -6.37
N TYR A 40 -10.95 -9.51 -5.28
CA TYR A 40 -9.64 -8.90 -5.05
C TYR A 40 -8.56 -9.78 -5.68
N MET A 41 -8.19 -9.41 -6.90
CA MET A 41 -7.35 -10.23 -7.76
C MET A 41 -5.91 -10.27 -7.24
N VAL A 42 -5.23 -11.40 -7.45
CA VAL A 42 -3.78 -11.49 -7.28
C VAL A 42 -3.13 -11.26 -8.63
N ASP A 43 -2.80 -10.00 -8.90
CA ASP A 43 -2.26 -9.53 -10.16
C ASP A 43 -1.17 -8.48 -9.87
N PHE A 44 0.00 -8.60 -10.49
CA PHE A 44 1.21 -7.83 -10.13
C PHE A 44 1.62 -6.80 -11.19
N PHE A 45 1.02 -6.82 -12.38
CA PHE A 45 1.45 -6.00 -13.53
C PHE A 45 0.26 -5.37 -14.27
N PHE A 46 -0.81 -5.04 -13.54
CA PHE A 46 -2.03 -4.47 -14.12
C PHE A 46 -1.98 -2.94 -14.31
N CYS A 47 -1.03 -2.26 -13.67
CA CYS A 47 -0.75 -0.83 -13.83
C CYS A 47 0.73 -0.60 -14.10
N ASP A 48 1.04 0.43 -14.88
CA ASP A 48 2.41 0.95 -14.97
C ASP A 48 2.75 1.91 -13.79
N GLY A 49 3.99 2.41 -13.77
CA GLY A 49 4.47 3.29 -12.70
C GLY A 49 3.78 4.65 -12.64
N ASP A 50 3.37 5.20 -13.78
CA ASP A 50 2.69 6.50 -13.84
C ASP A 50 1.25 6.37 -13.36
N GLU A 51 0.54 5.32 -13.80
CA GLU A 51 -0.80 4.98 -13.33
C GLU A 51 -0.81 4.70 -11.83
N TRP A 52 0.16 3.93 -11.33
CA TRP A 52 0.33 3.68 -9.91
C TRP A 52 0.49 4.97 -9.12
N SER A 53 1.35 5.87 -9.61
CA SER A 53 1.60 7.17 -8.99
C SER A 53 0.35 8.06 -8.97
N VAL A 54 -0.46 8.05 -10.04
CA VAL A 54 -1.74 8.77 -10.09
C VAL A 54 -2.73 8.21 -9.05
N LEU A 55 -2.87 6.90 -8.95
CA LEU A 55 -3.76 6.25 -7.98
C LEU A 55 -3.34 6.53 -6.54
N GLN A 56 -2.04 6.45 -6.26
CA GLN A 56 -1.47 6.74 -4.94
C GLN A 56 -1.73 8.20 -4.55
N ASP A 57 -1.36 9.15 -5.40
CA ASP A 57 -1.55 10.57 -5.12
C ASP A 57 -3.03 10.93 -4.96
N THR A 58 -3.91 10.30 -5.76
CA THR A 58 -5.36 10.48 -5.66
C THR A 58 -5.89 10.00 -4.32
N CYS A 59 -5.51 8.79 -3.89
CA CYS A 59 -5.91 8.23 -2.60
C CYS A 59 -5.43 9.11 -1.44
N LEU A 60 -4.14 9.50 -1.44
CA LEU A 60 -3.56 10.37 -0.41
C LEU A 60 -4.21 11.75 -0.38
N THR A 61 -4.50 12.33 -1.54
CA THR A 61 -5.20 13.63 -1.65
C THR A 61 -6.58 13.55 -1.01
N ILE A 62 -7.38 12.56 -1.38
CA ILE A 62 -8.75 12.38 -0.85
C ILE A 62 -8.70 12.18 0.66
N ASN A 63 -7.85 11.27 1.12
CA ASN A 63 -7.70 10.94 2.54
C ASN A 63 -7.32 12.18 3.36
N SER A 64 -6.29 12.91 2.92
CA SER A 64 -5.83 14.12 3.62
C SER A 64 -6.78 15.31 3.52
N PHE A 65 -7.60 15.39 2.46
CA PHE A 65 -8.64 16.41 2.31
C PHE A 65 -9.80 16.20 3.30
N PHE A 66 -10.25 14.95 3.47
CA PHE A 66 -11.33 14.60 4.40
C PHE A 66 -10.86 14.25 5.81
N GLY A 67 -9.56 14.28 6.08
CA GLY A 67 -8.99 13.95 7.39
C GLY A 67 -9.08 12.46 7.73
N TRP A 68 -9.18 11.59 6.73
CA TRP A 68 -9.19 10.14 6.90
C TRP A 68 -7.76 9.60 6.83
N GLU A 69 -7.41 8.77 7.80
CA GLU A 69 -6.12 8.06 7.82
C GLU A 69 -6.29 6.57 7.52
N PHE A 70 -7.52 6.09 7.39
CA PHE A 70 -7.84 4.76 6.88
C PHE A 70 -9.09 4.83 5.99
N ASN A 71 -8.90 4.66 4.69
CA ASN A 71 -9.96 4.79 3.68
C ASN A 71 -9.60 3.94 2.45
N SER A 72 -10.59 3.62 1.62
CA SER A 72 -10.32 3.10 0.28
C SER A 72 -10.98 3.94 -0.80
N CYS A 73 -10.30 4.07 -1.93
CA CYS A 73 -10.79 4.73 -3.14
C CYS A 73 -10.81 3.73 -4.29
N GLU A 74 -11.81 3.85 -5.15
CA GLU A 74 -12.04 3.03 -6.33
C GLU A 74 -11.91 3.88 -7.58
N ALA A 75 -11.26 3.31 -8.60
CA ALA A 75 -11.15 3.95 -9.89
C ALA A 75 -11.33 2.95 -11.04
N LEU A 76 -11.90 3.44 -12.15
CA LEU A 76 -11.98 2.74 -13.42
C LEU A 76 -11.00 3.37 -14.41
N ARG A 77 -10.26 2.54 -15.14
CA ARG A 77 -9.47 2.98 -16.30
C ARG A 77 -10.27 2.84 -17.57
N LYS A 78 -10.26 3.87 -18.40
CA LYS A 78 -10.75 3.84 -19.77
C LYS A 78 -9.78 4.59 -20.67
N GLU A 79 -9.23 3.90 -21.67
CA GLU A 79 -8.34 4.50 -22.68
C GLU A 79 -7.14 5.22 -22.04
N GLY A 80 -6.53 4.60 -21.02
CA GLY A 80 -5.38 5.15 -20.30
C GLY A 80 -5.71 6.25 -19.27
N VAL A 81 -6.99 6.61 -19.10
CA VAL A 81 -7.42 7.61 -18.13
C VAL A 81 -8.07 6.93 -16.93
N LEU A 82 -7.61 7.28 -15.72
CA LEU A 82 -8.15 6.80 -14.45
C LEU A 82 -9.24 7.74 -13.93
N TYR A 83 -10.43 7.19 -13.69
CA TYR A 83 -11.61 7.90 -13.20
C TYR A 83 -11.95 7.40 -11.79
N PRO A 84 -11.79 8.22 -10.73
CA PRO A 84 -12.30 7.89 -9.40
C PRO A 84 -13.83 7.77 -9.42
N ILE A 85 -14.38 6.69 -8.87
CA ILE A 85 -15.83 6.40 -8.90
C ILE A 85 -16.47 6.27 -7.51
N ASP A 86 -15.71 5.76 -6.55
CA ASP A 86 -16.07 5.72 -5.13
C ASP A 86 -14.83 6.09 -4.33
N PHE A 87 -14.97 6.92 -3.31
CA PHE A 87 -13.81 7.44 -2.57
C PHE A 87 -14.09 7.71 -1.09
N ALA A 88 -15.30 7.39 -0.62
CA ALA A 88 -15.75 7.67 0.73
C ALA A 88 -16.08 6.37 1.47
N ASN A 89 -15.09 5.50 1.62
CA ASN A 89 -15.20 4.26 2.37
C ASN A 89 -14.24 4.29 3.57
N ALA A 90 -14.50 5.22 4.49
CA ALA A 90 -13.71 5.39 5.70
C ALA A 90 -13.83 4.15 6.59
N CYS A 91 -12.68 3.62 7.04
CA CYS A 91 -12.58 2.31 7.68
C CYS A 91 -13.11 1.17 6.79
N PRO A 92 -12.47 0.93 5.62
CA PRO A 92 -12.92 -0.11 4.72
C PRO A 92 -12.77 -1.49 5.37
N ASP A 93 -13.63 -2.44 4.98
CA ASP A 93 -13.42 -3.82 5.36
C ASP A 93 -12.10 -4.35 4.78
N PHE A 94 -11.26 -4.89 5.65
CA PHE A 94 -9.96 -5.46 5.29
C PHE A 94 -9.81 -6.88 5.82
N GLN A 95 -10.92 -7.60 6.01
CA GLN A 95 -10.90 -8.97 6.54
C GLN A 95 -10.26 -9.96 5.57
N VAL A 96 -9.77 -11.09 6.13
CA VAL A 96 -9.19 -12.19 5.34
C VAL A 96 -10.16 -12.72 4.28
N THR A 97 -11.46 -12.73 4.55
CA THR A 97 -12.52 -13.18 3.64
C THR A 97 -12.89 -12.17 2.55
N SER A 98 -12.21 -11.02 2.54
CA SER A 98 -12.42 -9.94 1.58
C SER A 98 -11.13 -9.63 0.82
N LEU A 99 -10.00 -9.44 1.51
CA LEU A 99 -8.72 -9.10 0.89
C LEU A 99 -7.82 -10.30 0.59
N HIS A 100 -8.09 -11.45 1.22
CA HIS A 100 -7.47 -12.74 0.94
C HIS A 100 -5.93 -12.70 0.93
N TYR A 101 -5.30 -12.71 -0.25
CA TYR A 101 -3.86 -12.59 -0.45
C TYR A 101 -3.30 -11.25 0.06
N HIS A 102 -4.09 -10.17 -0.04
CA HIS A 102 -3.66 -8.82 0.36
C HIS A 102 -3.82 -8.56 1.87
N PHE A 103 -4.51 -9.46 2.59
CA PHE A 103 -4.80 -9.30 4.02
C PHE A 103 -3.54 -9.13 4.89
N PRO A 104 -2.49 -9.96 4.76
CA PRO A 104 -1.27 -9.79 5.56
C PRO A 104 -0.59 -8.44 5.38
N GLU A 105 -0.57 -7.89 4.17
CA GLU A 105 0.01 -6.55 3.91
C GLU A 105 -0.80 -5.47 4.63
N MET A 106 -2.12 -5.59 4.69
CA MET A 106 -2.97 -4.63 5.42
C MET A 106 -2.75 -4.70 6.93
N VAL A 107 -2.62 -5.90 7.48
CA VAL A 107 -2.26 -6.09 8.90
C VAL A 107 -0.91 -5.43 9.18
N LYS A 108 0.09 -5.67 8.34
CA LYS A 108 1.42 -5.07 8.48
C LYS A 108 1.38 -3.54 8.44
N ASN A 109 0.65 -2.97 7.49
CA ASN A 109 0.49 -1.52 7.38
C ASN A 109 -0.22 -0.94 8.61
N MET A 110 -1.24 -1.63 9.14
CA MET A 110 -2.00 -1.21 10.33
C MET A 110 -1.10 -1.17 11.56
N VAL A 111 -0.26 -2.21 11.73
CA VAL A 111 0.73 -2.27 12.80
C VAL A 111 1.73 -1.12 12.69
N ARG A 112 2.30 -0.85 11.50
CA ARG A 112 3.23 0.27 11.28
C ARG A 112 2.62 1.59 11.69
N TRP A 113 1.43 1.92 11.16
CA TRP A 113 0.79 3.20 11.42
C TRP A 113 0.39 3.36 12.89
N SER A 114 -0.17 2.30 13.48
CA SER A 114 -0.63 2.31 14.87
C SER A 114 0.54 2.46 15.86
N ILE A 115 1.64 1.72 15.64
CA ILE A 115 2.85 1.86 16.48
C ILE A 115 3.47 3.24 16.30
N TYR A 116 3.54 3.76 15.06
CA TYR A 116 4.05 5.11 14.81
C TYR A 116 3.26 6.17 15.59
N CYS A 117 1.93 6.17 15.47
CA CYS A 117 1.07 7.12 16.17
C CYS A 117 1.22 7.00 17.69
N ALA A 118 1.24 5.78 18.23
CA ALA A 118 1.38 5.54 19.66
C ALA A 118 2.76 5.97 20.19
N ALA A 119 3.85 5.61 19.51
CA ALA A 119 5.22 5.88 19.95
C ALA A 119 5.61 7.35 19.81
N THR A 120 5.07 8.05 18.82
CA THR A 120 5.37 9.47 18.58
C THR A 120 4.42 10.42 19.31
N GLY A 121 3.33 9.90 19.88
CA GLY A 121 2.25 10.71 20.46
C GLY A 121 1.56 11.60 19.44
N ARG A 122 1.57 11.21 18.15
CA ARG A 122 0.97 11.99 17.07
C ARG A 122 -0.51 12.22 17.35
N LYS A 123 -0.91 13.49 17.34
CA LYS A 123 -2.30 13.88 17.55
C LYS A 123 -3.02 13.98 16.22
N MET A 124 -4.16 13.30 16.11
CA MET A 124 -5.09 13.52 15.01
C MET A 124 -5.59 14.97 15.07
N GLN A 125 -5.64 15.63 13.90
CA GLN A 125 -6.21 16.98 13.77
C GLN A 125 -7.70 16.83 13.38
N PRO A 126 -8.65 17.08 14.30
CA PRO A 126 -10.07 16.85 14.03
C PRO A 126 -10.69 17.93 13.14
N THR A 127 -10.08 19.12 13.10
CA THR A 127 -10.56 20.23 12.28
C THR A 127 -9.99 20.12 10.88
N LEU A 128 -10.86 20.10 9.89
CA LEU A 128 -10.46 20.10 8.49
C LEU A 128 -9.93 21.48 8.08
N ASP A 129 -8.77 21.49 7.45
CA ASP A 129 -8.19 22.66 6.80
C ASP A 129 -8.15 22.40 5.29
N TRP A 130 -8.95 23.14 4.52
CA TRP A 130 -9.02 22.99 3.06
C TRP A 130 -8.31 24.12 2.31
N GLU A 131 -7.85 25.17 3.02
CA GLU A 131 -7.25 26.35 2.40
C GLU A 131 -6.00 26.00 1.56
N PRO A 132 -5.09 25.11 2.00
CA PRO A 132 -3.95 24.68 1.18
C PRO A 132 -4.39 24.05 -0.15
N PHE A 133 -5.44 23.23 -0.16
CA PHE A 133 -5.97 22.62 -1.37
C PHE A 133 -6.60 23.67 -2.30
N PHE A 134 -7.41 24.59 -1.75
CA PHE A 134 -8.01 25.64 -2.58
C PHE A 134 -6.98 26.60 -3.17
N LYS A 135 -5.87 26.87 -2.48
CA LYS A 135 -4.75 27.64 -3.03
C LYS A 135 -4.13 26.96 -4.25
N ILE A 136 -3.95 25.63 -4.22
CA ILE A 136 -3.45 24.86 -5.36
C ILE A 136 -4.50 24.79 -6.48
N ALA A 137 -5.77 24.62 -6.14
CA ALA A 137 -6.87 24.55 -7.11
C ALA A 137 -6.97 25.83 -7.97
N LYS A 138 -6.64 26.99 -7.41
CA LYS A 138 -6.61 28.30 -8.10
C LYS A 138 -5.41 28.46 -9.05
N LYS A 139 -4.39 27.61 -8.97
CA LYS A 139 -3.24 27.65 -9.89
C LYS A 139 -3.62 27.05 -11.25
N ASP A 140 -3.15 27.68 -12.31
CA ASP A 140 -3.22 27.12 -13.66
C ASP A 140 -2.08 26.09 -13.84
N LEU A 141 -2.39 24.83 -13.52
CA LEU A 141 -1.46 23.71 -13.57
C LEU A 141 -2.08 22.55 -14.36
N PRO A 142 -1.27 21.80 -15.12
CA PRO A 142 -1.67 20.49 -15.64
C PRO A 142 -2.20 19.58 -14.53
N TYR A 143 -3.16 18.71 -14.86
CA TYR A 143 -3.83 17.83 -13.87
C TYR A 143 -2.84 17.04 -13.02
N ARG A 144 -1.85 16.38 -13.66
CA ARG A 144 -0.86 15.56 -12.95
C ARG A 144 -0.02 16.39 -11.98
N GLU A 145 0.40 17.59 -12.38
CA GLU A 145 1.19 18.49 -11.53
C GLU A 145 0.37 19.01 -10.34
N ARG A 146 -0.89 19.41 -10.58
CA ARG A 146 -1.81 19.79 -9.51
C ARG A 146 -1.99 18.64 -8.50
N LEU A 147 -2.14 17.42 -8.99
CA LEU A 147 -2.28 16.23 -8.15
C LEU A 147 -1.01 15.97 -7.31
N ARG A 148 0.19 16.14 -7.87
CA ARG A 148 1.45 16.07 -7.09
C ARG A 148 1.50 17.13 -6.00
N GLU A 149 1.04 18.36 -6.28
CA GLU A 149 0.97 19.43 -5.28
C GLU A 149 -0.01 19.09 -4.14
N TYR A 150 -1.14 18.46 -4.45
CA TYR A 150 -2.06 17.95 -3.41
C TYR A 150 -1.44 16.82 -2.59
N ALA A 151 -0.76 15.87 -3.24
CA ALA A 151 -0.07 14.78 -2.56
C ALA A 151 1.01 15.28 -1.59
N LYS A 152 1.69 16.39 -1.89
CA LYS A 152 2.63 17.03 -0.94
C LYS A 152 1.96 17.44 0.37
N ILE A 153 0.73 17.97 0.32
CA ILE A 153 -0.05 18.28 1.54
C ILE A 153 -0.33 16.99 2.31
N ALA A 154 -0.74 15.93 1.61
CA ALA A 154 -1.01 14.64 2.23
C ALA A 154 0.23 14.09 2.94
N HIS A 155 1.38 14.09 2.26
CA HIS A 155 2.64 13.62 2.81
C HIS A 155 3.06 14.40 4.06
N GLN A 156 2.90 15.73 4.05
CA GLN A 156 3.16 16.57 5.22
C GLN A 156 2.22 16.24 6.38
N ARG A 157 0.91 16.15 6.12
CA ARG A 157 -0.10 15.85 7.16
C ARG A 157 0.08 14.49 7.79
N MET A 158 0.49 13.50 7.01
CA MET A 158 0.72 12.13 7.45
C MET A 158 2.16 11.89 7.92
N GLU A 159 2.99 12.95 7.96
CA GLU A 159 4.39 12.90 8.41
C GLU A 159 5.19 11.81 7.69
N THR A 160 5.02 11.68 6.37
CA THR A 160 5.51 10.52 5.58
C THR A 160 7.00 10.24 5.79
N ASP A 161 7.85 11.26 5.70
CA ASP A 161 9.30 11.07 5.82
C ASP A 161 9.69 10.58 7.22
N ARG A 162 9.09 11.17 8.26
CA ARG A 162 9.30 10.77 9.66
C ARG A 162 8.75 9.37 9.93
N PHE A 163 7.61 9.02 9.33
CA PHE A 163 7.02 7.69 9.40
C PHE A 163 7.92 6.63 8.74
N VAL A 164 8.46 6.93 7.55
CA VAL A 164 9.36 6.04 6.81
C VAL A 164 10.66 5.85 7.60
N GLU A 165 11.28 6.93 8.08
CA GLU A 165 12.47 6.87 8.93
C GLU A 165 12.22 6.04 10.20
N PHE A 166 11.09 6.28 10.88
CA PHE A 166 10.69 5.52 12.06
C PHE A 166 10.58 4.02 11.75
N CYS A 167 9.92 3.66 10.64
CA CYS A 167 9.78 2.26 10.23
C CYS A 167 11.14 1.62 9.93
N HIS A 168 12.04 2.32 9.24
CA HIS A 168 13.38 1.81 8.98
C HIS A 168 14.19 1.60 10.26
N LYS A 169 14.11 2.55 11.19
CA LYS A 169 14.91 2.52 12.43
C LYS A 169 14.38 1.52 13.46
N HIS A 170 13.06 1.43 13.61
CA HIS A 170 12.43 0.71 14.73
C HIS A 170 11.66 -0.53 14.29
N LEU A 171 11.24 -0.63 13.03
CA LEU A 171 10.37 -1.69 12.52
C LEU A 171 10.98 -2.43 11.31
N SER A 172 12.29 -2.38 11.11
CA SER A 172 12.99 -3.04 10.00
C SER A 172 12.73 -4.55 9.93
N HIS A 173 12.61 -5.19 11.09
CA HIS A 173 12.34 -6.62 11.24
C HIS A 173 10.86 -6.99 11.10
N LEU A 174 9.95 -6.02 10.96
CA LEU A 174 8.50 -6.27 10.95
C LEU A 174 8.06 -7.15 9.77
N ASN A 175 8.75 -7.08 8.62
CA ASN A 175 8.44 -7.97 7.49
C ASN A 175 8.64 -9.45 7.87
N GLU A 176 9.74 -9.78 8.55
CA GLU A 176 10.06 -11.14 8.98
C GLU A 176 9.09 -11.60 10.07
N VAL A 177 8.84 -10.77 11.08
CA VAL A 177 7.86 -11.08 12.15
C VAL A 177 6.47 -11.36 11.58
N THR A 178 6.01 -10.55 10.61
CA THR A 178 4.70 -10.74 9.98
C THR A 178 4.69 -12.03 9.16
N TRP A 179 5.75 -12.30 8.41
CA TRP A 179 5.90 -13.52 7.62
C TRP A 179 5.90 -14.79 8.50
N ASP A 180 6.59 -14.76 9.63
CA ASP A 180 6.63 -15.84 10.62
C ASP A 180 5.26 -16.06 11.24
N PHE A 181 4.60 -14.99 11.70
CA PHE A 181 3.27 -15.07 12.32
C PHE A 181 2.25 -15.75 11.41
N PHE A 182 2.19 -15.38 10.13
CA PHE A 182 1.28 -15.98 9.16
C PHE A 182 1.66 -17.43 8.77
N GLY A 183 2.76 -17.97 9.28
CA GLY A 183 3.09 -19.40 9.21
C GLY A 183 2.60 -20.23 10.39
N THR A 184 2.06 -19.61 11.43
CA THR A 184 1.69 -20.28 12.68
C THR A 184 0.30 -20.93 12.66
N ASP A 185 0.10 -21.95 13.47
CA ASP A 185 -1.21 -22.55 13.73
C ASP A 185 -2.19 -21.53 14.34
N LEU A 186 -1.69 -20.59 15.15
CA LEU A 186 -2.49 -19.50 15.70
C LEU A 186 -3.11 -18.66 14.57
N ALA A 187 -2.31 -18.19 13.61
CA ALA A 187 -2.82 -17.43 12.49
C ALA A 187 -3.85 -18.24 11.68
N ARG A 188 -3.61 -19.53 11.43
CA ARG A 188 -4.58 -20.41 10.75
C ARG A 188 -5.88 -20.54 11.53
N SER A 189 -5.81 -20.70 12.85
CA SER A 189 -7.00 -20.79 13.71
C SER A 189 -7.85 -19.51 13.68
N ILE A 190 -7.21 -18.34 13.59
CA ILE A 190 -7.91 -17.05 13.45
C ILE A 190 -8.65 -16.98 12.12
N VAL A 191 -8.00 -17.43 11.03
CA VAL A 191 -8.65 -17.54 9.71
C VAL A 191 -9.86 -18.47 9.78
N ARG A 192 -9.70 -19.67 10.35
CA ARG A 192 -10.82 -20.63 10.54
C ARG A 192 -11.96 -20.02 11.35
N ALA A 193 -11.65 -19.37 12.47
CA ALA A 193 -12.66 -18.74 13.33
C ALA A 193 -13.44 -17.67 12.56
N LYS A 194 -12.75 -16.87 11.73
CA LYS A 194 -13.40 -15.85 10.90
C LYS A 194 -14.28 -16.45 9.81
N VAL A 195 -13.84 -17.51 9.16
CA VAL A 195 -14.65 -18.24 8.17
C VAL A 195 -15.88 -18.86 8.83
N ALA A 196 -15.73 -19.53 9.97
CA ALA A 196 -16.83 -20.15 10.70
C ALA A 196 -17.91 -19.14 11.15
N ALA A 197 -17.54 -17.88 11.35
CA ALA A 197 -18.47 -16.80 11.69
C ALA A 197 -19.29 -16.28 10.49
N LEU A 198 -18.87 -16.55 9.25
CA LEU A 198 -19.46 -15.95 8.04
C LEU A 198 -20.03 -16.98 7.05
N PHE A 199 -19.50 -18.21 7.06
CA PHE A 199 -19.84 -19.24 6.08
C PHE A 199 -20.68 -20.36 6.71
N PRO A 200 -21.54 -21.04 5.93
CA PRO A 200 -22.26 -22.23 6.38
C PRO A 200 -21.29 -23.30 6.89
N ALA A 201 -21.70 -24.07 7.92
CA ALA A 201 -20.85 -25.06 8.60
C ALA A 201 -20.16 -26.05 7.65
N HIS A 202 -20.84 -26.48 6.58
CA HIS A 202 -20.31 -27.44 5.60
C HIS A 202 -19.28 -26.83 4.62
N GLU A 203 -19.17 -25.50 4.56
CA GLU A 203 -18.19 -24.81 3.71
C GLU A 203 -16.96 -24.31 4.47
N VAL A 204 -16.98 -24.39 5.82
CA VAL A 204 -15.94 -23.80 6.68
C VAL A 204 -14.55 -24.36 6.36
N ASP A 205 -14.41 -25.68 6.22
CA ASP A 205 -13.12 -26.29 5.93
C ASP A 205 -12.60 -25.85 4.55
N LYS A 206 -13.46 -25.88 3.53
CA LYS A 206 -13.12 -25.47 2.16
C LYS A 206 -12.61 -24.02 2.12
N PHE A 207 -13.36 -23.07 2.70
CA PHE A 207 -12.96 -21.66 2.66
C PHE A 207 -11.82 -21.34 3.62
N THR A 208 -11.67 -22.07 4.73
CA THR A 208 -10.47 -21.98 5.57
C THR A 208 -9.23 -22.32 4.76
N GLU A 209 -9.22 -23.44 4.05
CA GLU A 209 -8.08 -23.84 3.22
C GLU A 209 -7.85 -22.89 2.04
N HIS A 210 -8.92 -22.39 1.43
CA HIS A 210 -8.82 -21.42 0.34
C HIS A 210 -8.11 -20.13 0.78
N PHE A 211 -8.59 -19.49 1.84
CA PHE A 211 -7.99 -18.24 2.32
C PHE A 211 -6.63 -18.45 2.96
N TRP A 212 -6.44 -19.57 3.68
CA TRP A 212 -5.12 -19.92 4.20
C TRP A 212 -4.11 -20.14 3.08
N GLY A 213 -4.50 -20.82 2.00
CA GLY A 213 -3.68 -21.00 0.80
C GLY A 213 -3.25 -19.67 0.17
N LEU A 214 -4.15 -18.68 0.10
CA LEU A 214 -3.82 -17.34 -0.39
C LEU A 214 -2.86 -16.58 0.52
N ILE A 215 -2.97 -16.74 1.86
CA ILE A 215 -1.98 -16.22 2.81
C ILE A 215 -0.63 -16.92 2.63
N GLN A 216 -0.60 -18.25 2.45
CA GLN A 216 0.65 -18.97 2.19
C GLN A 216 1.26 -18.57 0.85
N PHE A 217 0.45 -18.24 -0.15
CA PHE A 217 0.94 -17.68 -1.40
C PHE A 217 1.56 -16.29 -1.19
N TRP A 218 0.93 -15.43 -0.40
CA TRP A 218 1.54 -14.15 0.03
C TRP A 218 2.87 -14.36 0.77
N ARG A 219 2.96 -15.37 1.66
CA ARG A 219 4.23 -15.68 2.34
C ARG A 219 5.33 -16.06 1.36
N LYS A 220 4.99 -16.83 0.31
CA LYS A 220 5.97 -17.18 -0.72
C LYS A 220 6.46 -15.94 -1.46
N THR A 221 5.55 -15.10 -1.96
CA THR A 221 5.92 -13.89 -2.71
C THR A 221 6.68 -12.88 -1.85
N GLU A 222 6.34 -12.77 -0.56
CA GLU A 222 7.06 -11.94 0.40
C GLU A 222 8.48 -12.47 0.65
N ALA A 223 8.66 -13.79 0.78
CA ALA A 223 9.99 -14.40 0.90
C ALA A 223 10.85 -14.12 -0.34
N ASP A 224 10.28 -14.28 -1.54
CA ASP A 224 10.94 -13.98 -2.82
C ASP A 224 11.37 -12.50 -2.87
N ARG A 225 10.49 -11.57 -2.45
CA ARG A 225 10.79 -10.13 -2.37
C ARG A 225 11.91 -9.81 -1.38
N LEU A 226 11.88 -10.41 -0.19
CA LEU A 226 12.90 -10.19 0.84
C LEU A 226 14.26 -10.76 0.42
N ALA A 227 14.29 -11.90 -0.25
CA ALA A 227 15.51 -12.46 -0.83
C ALA A 227 16.11 -11.53 -1.90
N ALA A 228 15.28 -10.99 -2.80
CA ALA A 228 15.72 -10.03 -3.81
C ALA A 228 16.30 -8.75 -3.16
N MET A 229 15.66 -8.21 -2.12
CA MET A 229 16.17 -7.03 -1.40
C MET A 229 17.53 -7.27 -0.75
N ARG A 230 17.73 -8.44 -0.12
CA ARG A 230 19.04 -8.83 0.45
C ARG A 230 20.12 -8.97 -0.63
N GLY A 231 19.76 -9.52 -1.79
CA GLY A 231 20.66 -9.62 -2.95
C GLY A 231 21.11 -8.24 -3.46
N THR A 232 20.19 -7.29 -3.58
CA THR A 232 20.49 -5.92 -4.02
C THR A 232 21.33 -5.15 -2.99
N GLN A 233 21.05 -5.29 -1.69
CA GLN A 233 21.87 -4.69 -0.63
C GLN A 233 23.28 -5.28 -0.57
N GLY A 234 23.42 -6.60 -0.77
CA GLY A 234 24.71 -7.26 -0.88
C GLY A 234 25.52 -6.74 -2.06
N ALA A 235 24.88 -6.57 -3.23
CA ALA A 235 25.52 -6.01 -4.42
C ALA A 235 25.95 -4.55 -4.26
N ALA A 236 25.09 -3.70 -3.66
CA ALA A 236 25.41 -2.30 -3.38
C ALA A 236 26.56 -2.16 -2.37
N GLY A 237 26.55 -2.98 -1.30
CA GLY A 237 27.64 -3.03 -0.32
C GLY A 237 28.96 -3.53 -0.90
N THR A 238 28.95 -4.49 -1.84
CA THR A 238 30.16 -4.91 -2.53
C THR A 238 30.72 -3.87 -3.49
N ALA A 239 29.86 -3.04 -4.11
CA ALA A 239 30.30 -1.94 -4.96
C ALA A 239 30.93 -0.80 -4.14
N GLU A 240 30.38 -0.46 -2.97
CA GLU A 240 30.96 0.52 -2.04
C GLU A 240 32.31 0.08 -1.47
N VAL A 241 32.50 -1.23 -1.21
CA VAL A 241 33.77 -1.77 -0.71
C VAL A 241 34.83 -1.88 -1.82
N ALA A 242 34.43 -2.09 -3.08
CA ALA A 242 35.35 -2.12 -4.21
C ALA A 242 35.96 -0.73 -4.52
N ASP A 243 35.24 0.36 -4.21
CA ASP A 243 35.70 1.75 -4.42
C ASP A 243 36.60 2.27 -3.28
N LEU A 244 36.83 1.45 -2.24
CA LEU A 244 37.67 1.78 -1.07
C LEU A 244 39.02 1.03 -1.04
N ALA A 245 39.42 0.36 -2.13
CA ALA A 245 40.75 -0.25 -2.23
C ALA A 245 41.83 0.84 -2.46
N PRO A 246 42.83 1.01 -1.59
CA PRO A 246 43.84 2.05 -1.74
C PRO A 246 44.83 1.71 -2.86
N GLY A 247 45.07 2.68 -3.74
CA GLY A 247 46.05 2.61 -4.82
C GLY A 247 47.46 2.31 -4.32
N ALA A 248 48.09 1.31 -4.94
CA ALA A 248 49.50 1.00 -4.76
C ALA A 248 50.36 2.06 -5.47
N THR A 249 50.93 2.96 -4.67
CA THR A 249 52.26 3.59 -4.76
C THR A 249 52.96 3.63 -6.13
N VAL A 250 53.07 4.85 -6.68
CA VAL A 250 54.14 5.21 -7.63
C VAL A 250 55.30 5.77 -6.80
N ALA A 251 56.40 5.03 -6.73
CA ALA A 251 57.66 5.52 -6.15
C ALA A 251 58.45 6.27 -7.23
N ALA A 252 58.72 7.54 -6.98
CA ALA A 252 59.71 8.33 -7.69
C ALA A 252 61.12 8.00 -7.13
N GLY A 253 62.09 7.85 -8.02
CA GLY A 253 63.51 7.75 -7.71
C GLY A 253 64.32 8.43 -8.81
N GLU A 254 65.12 9.42 -8.42
CA GLU A 254 65.85 10.37 -9.26
C GLU A 254 67.13 9.81 -9.91
N ALA A 255 67.46 10.42 -11.04
CA ALA A 255 68.77 10.69 -11.68
C ALA A 255 70.06 10.03 -11.15
N SER A 256 70.71 9.24 -12.00
CA SER A 256 72.00 9.55 -12.69
C SER A 256 72.33 8.46 -13.70
#